data_AF-C5M0C5-F1
#
_entry.id   AF-C5M0C5-F1
#
_cell.length_a   1.000
_cell.length_b   1.000
_cell.length_c   1.000
_cell.angle_alpha   90.00
_cell.angle_beta   90.00
_cell.angle_gamma   90.00
#
_symmetry.space_group_name_H-M   'P 1'
#
loop_
_entity.id
_entity.type
_entity.pdbx_description
1 polymer ?
#
loop_
_entity_poly.entity_id
_entity_poly.type
_entity_poly.pdbx_seq_one_letter_code
_entity_poly.pdbx_strand_id
1 'polypeptide(L)'
;ENLRYNFRSVYMSSSSSSSSNTPGSDDDTKSGRSKSSNFECNICFDQASEPVVTRCGHLFCWSCLDQWLDRSGECPVCKAGVTR
;
A
#
# COMPACT_ATOMS: atom_id res chain seq x y z
N GLU A 1 8.33 18.76 13.35
CA GLU A 1 8.54 17.32 13.11
C GLU A 1 7.20 16.55 13.06
N ASN A 2 6.46 16.54 11.94
CA ASN A 2 5.09 15.98 11.90
C ASN A 2 4.71 15.19 10.63
N LEU A 3 5.66 14.56 9.93
CA LEU A 3 5.32 13.70 8.76
C LEU A 3 5.03 12.23 9.09
N ARG A 4 4.88 11.87 10.38
CA ARG A 4 4.42 10.54 10.81
C ARG A 4 2.92 10.48 11.14
N TYR A 5 2.26 11.62 11.30
CA TYR A 5 0.87 11.72 11.74
C TYR A 5 -0.06 12.11 10.58
N ASN A 6 -0.33 11.15 9.68
CA ASN A 6 -1.62 11.04 8.98
C ASN A 6 -1.70 9.87 7.97
N PHE A 7 -0.68 9.04 7.82
CA PHE A 7 -0.76 7.94 6.84
C PHE A 7 -1.82 6.88 7.21
N ARG A 8 -2.26 6.79 8.46
CA ARG A 8 -3.23 5.78 8.91
C ARG A 8 -4.69 6.23 8.87
N SER A 9 -4.98 7.54 8.86
CA SER A 9 -6.36 8.04 8.94
C SER A 9 -7.04 8.24 7.57
N VAL A 10 -6.26 8.37 6.50
CA VAL A 10 -6.81 8.51 5.13
C VAL A 10 -7.00 7.14 4.45
N TYR A 11 -6.36 6.09 4.97
CA TYR A 11 -6.19 4.80 4.26
C TYR A 11 -6.77 3.56 4.97
N MET A 12 -7.31 3.67 6.18
CA MET A 12 -8.10 2.61 6.82
C MET A 12 -9.44 3.17 7.29
N SER A 13 -10.45 3.08 6.43
CA SER A 13 -11.84 3.33 6.83
C SER A 13 -12.73 2.20 6.32
N SER A 14 -12.67 1.03 6.95
CA SER A 14 -13.87 0.22 7.26
C SER A 14 -13.50 -0.96 8.18
N SER A 15 -13.73 -0.77 9.49
CA SER A 15 -14.06 -1.87 10.39
C SER A 15 -15.57 -1.82 10.58
N SER A 16 -16.30 -2.79 10.04
CA SER A 16 -17.66 -3.07 10.50
C SER A 16 -18.04 -4.50 10.13
N SER A 17 -18.00 -5.36 11.14
CA SER A 17 -18.68 -6.64 11.24
C SER A 17 -20.20 -6.46 11.17
N SER A 18 -20.90 -7.21 10.31
CA SER A 18 -22.34 -7.49 10.47
C SER A 18 -22.72 -8.81 9.79
N SER A 19 -23.22 -9.76 10.58
CA SER A 19 -23.92 -10.97 10.13
C SER A 19 -25.30 -10.62 9.56
N SER A 20 -25.70 -11.20 8.43
CA SER A 20 -27.13 -11.35 8.06
C SER A 20 -27.33 -12.40 6.95
N ASN A 21 -28.21 -13.36 7.23
CA ASN A 21 -28.65 -14.45 6.35
C ASN A 21 -29.68 -13.95 5.32
N THR A 22 -29.54 -14.36 4.03
CA THR A 22 -30.64 -14.45 3.04
C THR A 22 -30.32 -15.51 1.98
N PRO A 23 -31.23 -16.46 1.65
CA PRO A 23 -31.04 -17.41 0.56
C PRO A 23 -31.74 -16.95 -0.73
N GLY A 24 -31.14 -17.27 -1.89
CA GLY A 24 -31.88 -17.45 -3.14
C GLY A 24 -31.49 -16.55 -4.33
N SER A 25 -30.52 -17.06 -5.10
CA SER A 25 -30.63 -17.28 -6.55
C SER A 25 -30.42 -16.12 -7.55
N ASP A 26 -29.19 -15.61 -7.63
CA ASP A 26 -28.40 -15.38 -8.86
C ASP A 26 -26.94 -15.08 -8.47
N ASP A 27 -26.00 -15.92 -8.92
CA ASP A 27 -24.56 -15.90 -8.59
C ASP A 27 -23.81 -15.16 -9.71
N ASP A 28 -23.00 -14.11 -9.51
CA ASP A 28 -22.04 -13.86 -8.43
C ASP A 28 -22.11 -12.38 -7.96
N THR A 29 -22.71 -12.20 -6.78
CA THR A 29 -22.49 -11.15 -5.76
C THR A 29 -22.14 -9.72 -6.21
N LYS A 30 -23.15 -8.86 -6.08
CA LYS A 30 -23.04 -7.42 -5.80
C LYS A 30 -22.01 -7.16 -4.69
N SER A 31 -20.86 -6.58 -5.02
CA SER A 31 -20.03 -5.91 -4.03
C SER A 31 -19.61 -4.57 -4.59
N GLY A 32 -20.12 -3.50 -3.96
CA GLY A 32 -19.61 -2.15 -4.17
C GLY A 32 -18.11 -2.23 -4.00
N ARG A 33 -17.38 -2.24 -5.13
CA ARG A 33 -15.94 -2.15 -5.14
C ARG A 33 -15.61 -0.78 -4.56
N SER A 34 -15.51 -0.71 -3.24
CA SER A 34 -14.44 0.03 -2.62
C SER A 34 -13.22 -0.34 -3.46
N LYS A 35 -12.82 0.57 -4.34
CA LYS A 35 -11.49 0.57 -4.89
C LYS A 35 -10.61 0.83 -3.69
N SER A 36 -10.38 -0.23 -2.90
CA SER A 36 -9.28 -0.29 -1.96
C SER A 36 -8.09 0.05 -2.83
N SER A 37 -7.59 1.27 -2.71
CA SER A 37 -6.41 1.72 -3.42
C SER A 37 -5.28 0.89 -2.86
N ASN A 38 -5.06 -0.29 -3.44
CA ASN A 38 -4.01 -1.19 -3.03
C ASN A 38 -2.70 -0.46 -3.31
N PHE A 39 -1.90 -0.26 -2.28
CA PHE A 39 -0.58 0.32 -2.44
C PHE A 39 0.33 -0.70 -3.10
N GLU A 40 0.70 -0.48 -4.35
CA GLU A 40 1.54 -1.41 -5.11
C GLU A 40 3.02 -1.05 -4.97
N CYS A 41 3.85 -2.02 -4.59
CA CYS A 41 5.29 -1.84 -4.49
C CYS A 41 5.95 -1.85 -5.88
N ASN A 42 6.74 -0.82 -6.18
CA ASN A 42 7.47 -0.70 -7.46
C ASN A 42 8.70 -1.64 -7.60
N ILE A 43 8.85 -2.62 -6.71
CA ILE A 43 9.91 -3.66 -6.78
C ILE A 43 9.29 -5.05 -6.94
N CYS A 44 8.37 -5.44 -6.04
CA CYS A 44 7.74 -6.75 -6.09
C CYS A 44 6.41 -6.78 -6.85
N PHE A 45 5.86 -5.62 -7.23
CA PHE A 45 4.59 -5.49 -7.95
C PHE A 45 3.39 -6.15 -7.24
N ASP A 46 3.46 -6.23 -5.91
CA ASP A 46 2.41 -6.75 -5.04
C ASP A 46 2.00 -5.66 -4.05
N GLN A 47 0.96 -5.92 -3.26
CA GLN A 47 0.54 -5.08 -2.17
C GLN A 47 1.71 -4.85 -1.21
N ALA A 48 2.04 -3.58 -1.01
CA ALA A 48 3.18 -3.19 -0.22
C ALA A 48 2.98 -3.53 1.27
N SER A 49 3.81 -4.44 1.77
CA SER A 49 3.95 -4.69 3.21
C SER A 49 4.84 -3.62 3.83
N GLU A 50 4.35 -2.98 4.90
CA GLU A 50 5.01 -1.84 5.54
C GLU A 50 5.39 -0.76 4.50
N PRO A 51 4.39 -0.16 3.84
CA PRO A 51 4.62 0.73 2.71
C PRO A 51 5.45 1.94 3.13
N VAL A 52 6.49 2.23 2.36
CA VAL A 52 7.31 3.43 2.49
C VAL A 52 7.32 4.22 1.21
N VAL A 53 7.20 5.53 1.35
CA VAL A 53 7.27 6.48 0.25
C VAL A 53 8.57 7.26 0.38
N THR A 54 9.43 7.15 -0.63
CA THR A 54 10.66 7.92 -0.72
C THR A 54 10.36 9.42 -0.88
N ARG A 55 11.33 10.31 -0.63
CA ARG A 55 11.13 11.76 -0.84
C ARG A 55 10.77 12.13 -2.28
N CYS A 56 11.13 11.29 -3.24
CA CYS A 56 10.76 11.46 -4.64
C CYS A 56 9.33 10.96 -4.97
N GLY A 57 8.59 10.41 -4.00
CA GLY A 57 7.18 10.03 -4.13
C GLY A 57 6.92 8.56 -4.52
N HIS A 58 7.96 7.76 -4.76
CA HIS A 58 7.78 6.35 -5.14
C HIS A 58 7.60 5.43 -3.93
N LEU A 59 6.70 4.45 -4.09
CA LEU A 59 6.23 3.55 -3.03
C LEU A 59 6.81 2.14 -3.14
N PHE A 60 7.24 1.59 -2.01
CA PHE A 60 7.83 0.27 -1.90
C PHE A 60 7.43 -0.43 -0.60
N CYS A 61 7.64 -1.75 -0.50
CA CYS A 61 7.76 -2.40 0.81
C CYS A 61 9.04 -1.91 1.50
N TRP A 62 9.03 -1.77 2.83
CA TRP A 62 10.24 -1.47 3.60
C TRP A 62 11.37 -2.46 3.28
N SER A 63 11.08 -3.77 3.34
CA SER A 63 12.06 -4.83 3.07
C SER A 63 12.61 -4.83 1.64
N CYS A 64 11.79 -4.43 0.65
CA CYS A 64 12.23 -4.33 -0.73
C CYS A 64 13.16 -3.13 -0.95
N LEU A 65 12.80 -1.98 -0.38
CA LEU A 65 13.65 -0.79 -0.47
C LEU A 65 14.96 -1.00 0.28
N ASP A 66 14.92 -1.58 1.48
CA ASP A 66 16.11 -1.84 2.31
C ASP A 66 17.16 -2.69 1.59
N GLN A 67 16.74 -3.83 1.02
CA GLN A 67 17.61 -4.70 0.22
C GLN A 67 18.15 -4.02 -1.05
N TRP A 68 17.43 -3.06 -1.62
CA TRP A 68 17.92 -2.30 -2.76
C TRP A 68 19.02 -1.31 -2.33
N LEU A 69 18.82 -0.64 -1.20
CA LEU A 69 19.77 0.35 -0.66
C LEU A 69 21.12 -0.25 -0.25
N ASP A 70 21.16 -1.55 0.06
CA ASP A 70 22.43 -2.26 0.26
C ASP A 70 23.30 -2.33 -1.01
N ARG A 71 22.69 -2.18 -2.21
CA ARG A 71 23.38 -2.20 -3.51
C ARG A 71 23.50 -0.82 -4.17
N SER A 72 22.53 0.07 -3.97
CA SER A 72 22.48 1.40 -4.60
C SER A 72 21.71 2.38 -3.71
N GLY A 73 22.32 3.51 -3.38
CA GLY A 73 21.69 4.60 -2.60
C GLY A 73 20.71 5.46 -3.39
N GLU A 74 20.07 4.92 -4.42
CA GLU A 74 19.20 5.65 -5.36
C GLU A 74 17.85 4.97 -5.51
N CYS A 75 16.82 5.76 -5.82
CA CYS A 75 15.48 5.26 -6.08
C CYS A 75 15.46 4.32 -7.30
N PRO A 76 14.88 3.11 -7.20
CA PRO A 76 14.79 2.17 -8.32
C PRO A 76 14.14 2.77 -9.58
N VAL A 77 13.14 3.65 -9.38
CA VAL A 77 12.30 4.20 -10.45
C VAL A 77 12.93 5.42 -11.13
N CYS A 78 13.30 6.45 -10.37
CA CYS A 78 13.73 7.74 -10.93
C CYS A 78 15.21 8.10 -10.66
N LYS A 79 15.96 7.22 -10.00
CA LYS A 79 17.38 7.42 -9.65
C LYS A 79 17.69 8.60 -8.73
N ALA A 80 16.67 9.24 -8.15
CA ALA A 80 16.88 10.24 -7.11
C ALA A 80 17.58 9.60 -5.89
N GLY A 81 18.51 10.31 -5.24
CA GLY A 81 19.19 9.82 -4.05
C GLY A 81 18.21 9.48 -2.91
N VAL A 82 18.42 8.34 -2.27
CA VAL A 82 17.64 7.84 -1.14
C VAL A 82 18.58 7.62 0.04
N THR A 83 18.30 8.30 1.14
CA THR A 83 18.98 8.11 2.43
C THR A 83 18.16 7.15 3.29
N ARG A 84 18.83 6.21 3.99
CA ARG A 84 18.19 5.38 5.03
C ARG A 84 17.69 6.24 6.20
#